data_AF-A0A4Y3FPD4-F1
#
_entry.id   AF-A0A4Y3FPD4-F1
#
_cell.length_a   1.000
_cell.length_b   1.000
_cell.length_c   1.000
_cell.angle_alpha   90.00
_cell.angle_beta   90.00
_cell.angle_gamma   90.00
#
_symmetry.space_group_name_H-M   'P 1'
#
loop_
_entity.id
_entity.type
_entity.pdbx_description
1 polymer ?
#
loop_
_entity_poly.entity_id
_entity_poly.type
_entity_poly.pdbx_seq_one_letter_code
_entity_poly.pdbx_strand_id
1 'polypeptide(L)'
;MQELKIKTSKKFVNSTDKVRAILSVFNGNEKLPGDEIAIRLQERGYRIKRAQLNMFIHYNMLYRYMKKEIINKKVHYSILS
;
A
#
# COMPACT_ATOMS: atom_id res chain seq x y z
N MET A 1 -16.74 1.33 28.16
CA MET A 1 -16.64 0.29 27.12
C MET A 1 -16.53 0.99 25.78
N GLN A 2 -15.38 0.92 25.10
CA GLN A 2 -15.26 1.47 23.75
C GLN A 2 -15.88 0.47 22.77
N GLU A 3 -16.82 0.95 21.95
CA GLU A 3 -17.44 0.15 20.90
C GLU A 3 -16.37 -0.33 19.92
N LEU A 4 -16.07 -1.62 19.96
CA LEU A 4 -15.37 -2.31 18.88
C LEU A 4 -16.28 -2.29 17.65
N LYS A 5 -16.24 -1.19 16.88
CA LYS A 5 -16.80 -1.14 15.54
C LYS A 5 -16.14 -2.27 14.75
N ILE A 6 -16.89 -3.34 14.50
CA ILE A 6 -16.49 -4.42 13.61
C ILE A 6 -16.32 -3.76 12.23
N LYS A 7 -15.08 -3.35 11.92
CA LYS A 7 -14.73 -2.70 10.68
C LYS A 7 -14.81 -3.78 9.61
N THR A 8 -15.93 -3.83 8.90
CA THR A 8 -16.13 -4.76 7.78
C THR A 8 -14.95 -4.64 6.83
N SER A 9 -14.27 -5.76 6.56
CA SER A 9 -13.04 -5.74 5.77
C SER A 9 -13.33 -5.21 4.38
N LYS A 10 -12.63 -4.15 3.97
CA LYS A 10 -12.71 -3.57 2.64
C LYS A 10 -12.01 -4.49 1.65
N LYS A 11 -12.66 -4.74 0.52
CA LYS A 11 -12.06 -5.34 -0.67
C LYS A 11 -11.82 -4.24 -1.70
N PHE A 12 -10.83 -4.43 -2.55
CA PHE A 12 -10.65 -3.56 -3.70
C PHE A 12 -11.74 -3.85 -4.72
N VAL A 13 -12.41 -2.80 -5.19
CA VAL A 13 -13.47 -2.94 -6.19
C VAL A 13 -12.88 -3.13 -7.59
N ASN A 14 -11.76 -2.46 -7.88
CA ASN A 14 -11.03 -2.56 -9.15
C ASN A 14 -9.58 -2.11 -9.00
N SER A 15 -8.81 -2.16 -10.09
CA SER A 15 -7.40 -1.75 -10.10
C SER A 15 -7.20 -0.27 -9.76
N THR A 16 -8.08 0.63 -10.22
CA THR A 16 -8.00 2.08 -9.93
C THR A 16 -8.20 2.37 -8.45
N ASP A 17 -9.19 1.73 -7.82
CA ASP A 17 -9.45 1.79 -6.39
C ASP A 17 -8.23 1.28 -5.59
N LYS A 18 -7.63 0.18 -6.04
CA LYS A 18 -6.41 -0.36 -5.44
C LYS A 18 -5.20 0.58 -5.56
N VAL A 19 -5.02 1.23 -6.71
CA VAL A 19 -3.98 2.27 -6.91
C VAL A 19 -4.20 3.41 -5.91
N ARG A 20 -5.41 3.97 -5.85
CA ARG A 20 -5.74 5.09 -4.93
C ARG A 20 -5.51 4.70 -3.48
N ALA A 21 -5.95 3.51 -3.08
CA ALA A 21 -5.74 3.00 -1.74
C ALA A 21 -4.24 2.86 -1.39
N ILE A 22 -3.43 2.31 -2.30
CA ILE A 22 -1.97 2.18 -2.09
C ILE A 22 -1.31 3.55 -2.01
N LEU A 23 -1.64 4.50 -2.89
CA LEU A 23 -1.07 5.85 -2.82
C LEU A 23 -1.46 6.57 -1.53
N SER A 24 -2.69 6.35 -1.05
CA SER A 24 -3.18 7.01 0.15
C SER A 24 -2.42 6.66 1.43
N VAL A 25 -1.65 5.56 1.47
CA VAL A 25 -0.89 5.17 2.68
C VAL A 25 0.42 5.94 2.87
N PHE A 26 0.83 6.73 1.87
CA PHE A 26 1.99 7.61 1.93
C PHE A 26 1.59 8.99 2.43
N ASN A 27 2.48 9.60 3.21
CA ASN A 27 2.42 10.93 3.77
C ASN A 27 3.63 11.72 3.25
N GLY A 28 3.38 12.76 2.45
CA GLY A 28 4.43 13.58 1.86
C GLY A 28 5.43 12.76 1.04
N ASN A 29 6.73 12.99 1.29
CA ASN A 29 7.84 12.37 0.54
C ASN A 29 8.41 11.11 1.23
N GLU A 30 7.63 10.44 2.08
CA GLU A 30 8.12 9.27 2.80
C GLU A 30 8.43 8.07 1.88
N LYS A 31 9.32 7.19 2.35
CA LYS A 31 9.74 5.97 1.66
C LYS A 31 9.33 4.76 2.49
N LEU A 32 8.48 3.89 1.94
CA LEU A 32 7.91 2.77 2.66
C LEU A 32 8.36 1.43 2.09
N PRO A 33 8.80 0.47 2.92
CA PRO A 33 8.96 -0.90 2.47
C PRO A 33 7.59 -1.53 2.17
N GLY A 34 7.56 -2.52 1.27
CA GLY A 34 6.31 -3.17 0.85
C GLY A 34 5.49 -3.77 2.01
N ASP A 35 6.17 -4.26 3.05
CA ASP A 35 5.52 -4.78 4.26
C ASP A 35 4.76 -3.70 5.04
N GLU A 36 5.32 -2.50 5.13
CA GLU A 36 4.70 -1.36 5.83
C GLU A 36 3.48 -0.84 5.06
N ILE A 37 3.55 -0.81 3.72
CA ILE A 37 2.40 -0.50 2.87
C ILE A 37 1.26 -1.49 3.14
N ALA A 38 1.57 -2.78 3.27
CA ALA A 38 0.57 -3.81 3.56
C ALA A 38 -0.06 -3.62 4.96
N ILE A 39 0.75 -3.31 5.97
CA ILE A 39 0.28 -3.05 7.35
C ILE A 39 -0.68 -1.86 7.36
N ARG A 40 -0.28 -0.72 6.79
CA ARG A 40 -1.11 0.49 6.74
C ARG A 40 -2.42 0.28 5.96
N LEU A 41 -2.40 -0.53 4.90
CA LEU A 41 -3.62 -0.93 4.20
C LEU A 41 -4.55 -1.77 5.09
N GLN A 42 -3.99 -2.72 5.84
CA GLN A 42 -4.76 -3.56 6.78
C GLN A 42 -5.36 -2.74 7.92
N GLU A 43 -4.62 -1.77 8.48
CA GLU A 43 -5.14 -0.82 9.49
C GLU A 43 -6.30 0.03 8.94
N ARG A 44 -6.25 0.38 7.65
CA ARG A 44 -7.37 1.04 6.95
C ARG A 44 -8.56 0.11 6.64
N GLY A 45 -8.41 -1.18 6.96
CA GLY A 45 -9.45 -2.21 6.85
C GLY A 45 -9.36 -3.04 5.56
N TYR A 46 -8.33 -2.87 4.73
CA TYR A 46 -8.19 -3.63 3.50
C TYR A 46 -7.66 -5.04 3.75
N ARG A 47 -8.31 -6.05 3.16
CA ARG A 47 -7.80 -7.43 3.18
C ARG A 47 -6.85 -7.67 2.01
N ILE A 48 -5.54 -7.61 2.26
CA ILE A 48 -4.51 -7.83 1.22
C ILE A 48 -3.36 -8.71 1.72
N LYS A 49 -2.91 -9.63 0.86
CA LYS A 49 -1.68 -10.41 1.08
C LYS A 49 -0.48 -9.65 0.53
N ARG A 50 0.65 -9.69 1.25
CA ARG A 50 1.91 -9.02 0.87
C ARG A 50 2.38 -9.39 -0.54
N ALA A 51 2.37 -10.68 -0.89
CA ALA A 51 2.77 -11.13 -2.23
C ALA A 51 1.88 -10.51 -3.34
N GLN A 52 0.57 -10.45 -3.13
CA GLN A 52 -0.38 -9.83 -4.07
C GLN A 52 -0.23 -8.31 -4.14
N LEU A 53 0.17 -7.67 -3.05
CA LEU A 53 0.52 -6.25 -3.05
C LEU A 53 1.79 -6.00 -3.87
N ASN A 54 2.87 -6.75 -3.58
CA ASN A 54 4.16 -6.59 -4.25
C ASN A 54 4.03 -6.82 -5.77
N MET A 55 3.30 -7.88 -6.15
CA MET A 55 3.01 -8.16 -7.56
C MET A 55 2.22 -7.01 -8.20
N PHE A 56 1.18 -6.51 -7.53
CA PHE A 56 0.38 -5.41 -8.06
C PHE A 56 1.18 -4.13 -8.22
N ILE A 57 2.00 -3.76 -7.23
CA ILE A 57 2.90 -2.60 -7.30
C ILE A 57 3.86 -2.76 -8.48
N HIS A 58 4.51 -3.92 -8.59
CA HIS A 58 5.50 -4.17 -9.64
C HIS A 58 4.93 -4.00 -11.05
N TYR A 59 3.77 -4.62 -11.34
CA TYR A 59 3.20 -4.63 -12.69
C TYR A 59 2.34 -3.41 -13.02
N ASN A 60 1.70 -2.76 -12.04
CA ASN A 60 0.68 -1.73 -12.31
C ASN A 60 1.07 -0.33 -11.82
N MET A 61 2.04 -0.22 -10.90
CA MET A 61 2.33 1.05 -10.23
C MET A 61 3.77 1.52 -10.34
N LEU A 62 4.72 0.60 -10.43
CA LEU A 62 6.14 0.94 -10.54
C LEU A 62 6.37 1.74 -11.82
N TYR A 63 7.18 2.80 -11.71
CA TYR A 63 7.52 3.78 -12.75
C TYR A 63 6.36 4.64 -13.27
N ARG A 64 5.09 4.26 -13.04
CA ARG A 64 3.91 5.06 -13.39
C ARG A 64 3.44 5.97 -12.27
N TYR A 65 3.42 5.48 -11.04
CA TYR A 65 2.99 6.23 -9.86
C TYR A 65 4.04 6.24 -8.74
N MET A 66 4.99 5.32 -8.80
CA MET A 66 5.94 5.09 -7.72
C MET A 66 7.33 4.82 -8.27
N LYS A 67 8.36 5.21 -7.52
CA LYS A 67 9.74 4.74 -7.71
C LYS A 67 10.13 3.80 -6.57
N LYS A 68 11.17 3.00 -6.81
CA LYS A 68 11.77 2.11 -5.80
C LYS A 68 13.23 2.47 -5.59
N GLU A 69 13.69 2.32 -4.36
CA GLU A 69 15.08 2.50 -3.96
C GLU A 69 15.46 1.39 -2.96
N ILE A 70 16.74 1.04 -2.89
CA ILE A 70 17.23 0.08 -1.89
C ILE A 70 17.79 0.88 -0.71
N ILE A 71 17.19 0.72 0.47
CA ILE A 71 17.62 1.33 1.72
C ILE A 71 17.80 0.20 2.73
N ASN A 72 18.96 0.13 3.40
CA ASN A 72 19.27 -0.91 4.39
C ASN A 72 18.98 -2.33 3.87
N LYS A 73 19.42 -2.64 2.64
CA LYS A 73 19.20 -3.92 1.94
C LYS A 73 17.72 -4.29 1.69
N LYS A 74 16.79 -3.34 1.83
CA LYS A 74 15.35 -3.54 1.58
C LYS A 74 14.84 -2.58 0.52
N VAL A 75 13.94 -3.07 -0.32
CA VAL A 75 13.24 -2.24 -1.32
C VAL A 75 12.23 -1.34 -0.59
N HIS A 76 12.38 -0.04 -0.80
CA HIS A 76 11.45 0.98 -0.36
C HIS A 76 10.84 1.66 -1.58
N TYR A 77 9.57 2.03 -1.46
CA TYR A 77 8.82 2.74 -2.49
C TYR A 77 8.55 4.17 -2.06
N SER A 78 8.45 5.09 -3.01
CA SER A 78 7.95 6.46 -2.81
C SER A 78 7.08 6.87 -3.99
N ILE A 79 6.15 7.80 -3.77
CA ILE A 79 5.31 8.35 -4.83
C ILE A 79 6.17 9.19 -5.79
N LEU A 80 5.86 9.12 -7.08
CA LEU A 80 6.42 10.03 -8.08
C LEU A 80 5.75 11.40 -7.91
N SER A 81 6.52 12.37 -7.45
CA SER A 81 6.18 13.80 -7.41
C SER A 81 6.17 14.43 -8.79
#